data_AF-A0A7W4GGA7-F1
#
_entry.id   AF-A0A7W4GGA7-F1
#
_cell.length_a   1.000
_cell.length_b   1.000
_cell.length_c   1.000
_cell.angle_alpha   90.00
_cell.angle_beta   90.00
_cell.angle_gamma   90.00
#
_symmetry.space_group_name_H-M   'P 1'
#
loop_
_entity.id
_entity.type
_entity.pdbx_description
1 polymer ?
#
loop_
_entity_poly.entity_id
_entity_poly.type
_entity_poly.pdbx_seq_one_letter_code
_entity_poly.pdbx_strand_id
1 'polypeptide(L)'
;MGKVKLKVKRKRNYRIHNDLSNGAFHFKKELERRLVDGNESGITYVSMSCLIMLAFAIEAKINFIGEKCVEGWIERKPFREKLKQVCKALEINLDENGLRQTIYLLNTCRDDVAHGKPITLSDTYEVIVPQGEEHHPKDLIPKWMEICTAKKTIGIYADINDFLQQLLEKSGLGTFDATSNGEFEVGFVENVES
;
A
#
# COMPACT_ATOMS: atom_id res chain seq x y z
N MET A 1 15.85 -42.10 -26.71
CA MET A 1 16.42 -40.74 -26.52
C MET A 1 17.36 -40.83 -25.34
N GLY A 2 18.63 -40.42 -25.51
CA GLY A 2 19.59 -40.38 -24.42
C GLY A 2 19.16 -39.39 -23.34
N LYS A 3 19.39 -39.72 -22.08
CA LYS A 3 19.13 -38.81 -20.94
C LYS A 3 20.40 -38.00 -20.68
N VAL A 4 20.26 -36.78 -20.17
CA VAL A 4 21.40 -35.95 -19.74
C VAL A 4 21.16 -35.46 -18.34
N LYS A 5 22.24 -35.35 -17.57
CA LYS A 5 22.26 -34.75 -16.24
C LYS A 5 22.76 -33.32 -16.38
N LEU A 6 21.99 -32.39 -15.85
CA LEU A 6 22.29 -30.95 -15.86
C LEU A 6 22.37 -30.45 -14.43
N LYS A 7 23.28 -29.52 -14.17
CA LYS A 7 23.34 -28.73 -12.94
C LYS A 7 22.66 -27.40 -13.22
N VAL A 8 21.56 -27.14 -12.52
CA VAL A 8 20.80 -25.91 -12.66
C VAL A 8 20.98 -25.07 -11.40
N LYS A 9 21.38 -23.81 -11.56
CA LYS A 9 21.37 -22.82 -10.47
C LYS A 9 20.37 -21.72 -10.81
N ARG A 10 19.60 -21.28 -9.81
CA ARG A 10 18.61 -20.21 -9.94
C ARG A 10 18.71 -19.26 -8.76
N LYS A 11 18.63 -17.96 -9.02
CA LYS A 11 18.49 -16.93 -8.00
C LYS A 11 17.34 -16.03 -8.40
N ARG A 12 16.49 -15.64 -7.46
CA ARG A 12 15.39 -14.70 -7.71
C ARG A 12 15.22 -13.75 -6.55
N ASN A 13 15.19 -12.46 -6.86
CA ASN A 13 14.90 -11.39 -5.92
C ASN A 13 13.41 -11.03 -6.08
N TYR A 14 12.65 -11.22 -5.01
CA TYR A 14 11.24 -10.83 -4.97
C TYR A 14 11.09 -9.44 -4.35
N ARG A 15 10.28 -8.60 -4.99
CA ARG A 15 10.00 -7.23 -4.57
C ARG A 15 8.50 -7.08 -4.35
N ILE A 16 8.03 -7.56 -3.18
CA ILE A 16 6.60 -7.64 -2.84
C ILE A 16 5.86 -6.30 -2.92
N HIS A 17 6.56 -5.18 -2.73
CA HIS A 17 5.98 -3.85 -2.90
C HIS A 17 5.37 -3.63 -4.29
N ASN A 18 5.89 -4.28 -5.34
CA ASN A 18 5.31 -4.19 -6.68
C ASN A 18 3.99 -4.94 -6.79
N ASP A 19 3.90 -6.15 -6.23
CA ASP A 19 2.66 -6.93 -6.23
C ASP A 19 1.56 -6.21 -5.44
N LEU A 20 1.93 -5.60 -4.30
CA LEU A 20 1.04 -4.80 -3.47
C LEU A 20 0.58 -3.52 -4.18
N SER A 21 1.50 -2.78 -4.82
CA SER A 21 1.15 -1.60 -5.64
C SER A 21 0.22 -1.96 -6.80
N ASN A 22 0.47 -3.09 -7.48
CA ASN A 22 -0.41 -3.57 -8.55
C ASN A 22 -1.79 -3.98 -8.03
N GLY A 23 -1.87 -4.60 -6.84
CA GLY A 23 -3.13 -4.90 -6.17
C GLY A 23 -3.92 -3.62 -5.85
N ALA A 24 -3.26 -2.60 -5.29
CA ALA A 24 -3.88 -1.30 -5.04
C ALA A 24 -4.38 -0.65 -6.34
N PHE A 25 -3.57 -0.69 -7.40
CA PHE A 25 -3.95 -0.16 -8.72
C PHE A 25 -5.18 -0.85 -9.29
N HIS A 26 -5.27 -2.17 -9.17
CA HIS A 26 -6.43 -2.94 -9.61
C HIS A 26 -7.71 -2.47 -8.92
N PHE A 27 -7.71 -2.34 -7.59
CA PHE A 27 -8.88 -1.86 -6.86
C PHE A 27 -9.20 -0.39 -7.17
N LYS A 28 -8.17 0.45 -7.36
CA LYS A 28 -8.38 1.83 -7.81
C LYS A 28 -9.10 1.88 -9.16
N LYS A 29 -8.71 1.04 -10.12
CA LYS A 29 -9.38 0.93 -11.42
C LYS A 29 -10.82 0.47 -11.31
N GLU A 30 -11.10 -0.47 -10.42
CA GLU A 30 -12.45 -0.92 -10.14
C GLU A 30 -13.31 0.19 -9.51
N LEU A 31 -12.75 1.01 -8.60
CA LEU A 31 -13.44 2.17 -8.05
C LEU A 31 -13.77 3.22 -9.11
N GLU A 32 -12.82 3.53 -10.00
CA GLU A 32 -13.04 4.46 -11.11
C GLU A 32 -14.19 3.99 -12.01
N ARG A 33 -14.18 2.70 -12.37
CA ARG A 33 -15.24 2.10 -13.18
C ARG A 33 -16.61 2.21 -12.49
N ARG A 34 -16.69 1.85 -11.21
CA ARG A 34 -17.94 1.92 -10.44
C ARG A 34 -18.50 3.33 -10.30
N LEU A 35 -17.64 4.34 -10.17
CA LEU A 35 -18.06 5.74 -10.16
C LEU A 35 -18.68 6.16 -11.49
N VAL A 36 -18.10 5.73 -12.62
CA VAL A 36 -18.66 5.98 -13.95
C VAL A 36 -20.00 5.27 -14.14
N ASP A 37 -20.10 4.03 -13.67
CA ASP A 37 -21.29 3.20 -13.80
C ASP A 37 -22.40 3.55 -12.79
N GLY A 38 -22.16 4.48 -11.84
CA GLY A 38 -23.09 4.81 -10.77
C GLY A 38 -23.35 3.65 -9.78
N ASN A 39 -22.43 2.68 -9.68
CA ASN A 39 -22.59 1.49 -8.87
C ASN A 39 -21.90 1.63 -7.50
N GLU A 40 -22.68 1.96 -6.48
CA GLU A 40 -22.18 2.11 -5.12
C GLU A 40 -22.14 0.79 -4.31
N SER A 41 -22.67 -0.30 -4.86
CA SER A 41 -22.76 -1.58 -4.15
C SER A 41 -21.37 -2.08 -3.75
N GLY A 42 -21.17 -2.32 -2.45
CA GLY A 42 -19.93 -2.82 -1.89
C GLY A 42 -18.72 -1.88 -2.05
N ILE A 43 -18.92 -0.60 -2.36
CA ILE A 43 -17.83 0.33 -2.65
C ILE A 43 -16.87 0.50 -1.46
N THR A 44 -17.40 0.45 -0.24
CA THR A 44 -16.62 0.46 1.00
C THR A 44 -15.59 -0.67 1.05
N TYR A 45 -15.96 -1.89 0.63
CA TYR A 45 -15.05 -3.04 0.67
C TYR A 45 -13.97 -2.96 -0.40
N VAL A 46 -14.31 -2.44 -1.60
CA VAL A 46 -13.32 -2.19 -2.65
C VAL A 46 -12.35 -1.09 -2.22
N SER A 47 -12.87 -0.01 -1.64
CA SER A 47 -12.08 1.07 -1.06
C SER A 47 -11.15 0.58 0.03
N MET A 48 -11.67 -0.19 0.98
CA MET A 48 -10.88 -0.79 2.06
C MET A 48 -9.75 -1.66 1.47
N SER A 49 -10.06 -2.52 0.50
CA SER A 49 -9.06 -3.41 -0.14
C SER A 49 -7.96 -2.61 -0.84
N CYS A 50 -8.33 -1.54 -1.55
CA CYS A 50 -7.39 -0.61 -2.17
C CYS A 50 -6.44 0.02 -1.13
N LEU A 51 -7.01 0.60 -0.07
CA LEU A 51 -6.27 1.29 0.98
C LEU A 51 -5.33 0.33 1.73
N ILE A 52 -5.77 -0.89 2.05
CA ILE A 52 -4.94 -1.88 2.73
C ILE A 52 -3.77 -2.33 1.86
N MET A 53 -4.00 -2.62 0.58
CA MET A 53 -2.93 -2.96 -0.36
C MET A 53 -1.93 -1.82 -0.51
N LEU A 54 -2.42 -0.58 -0.59
CA LEU A 54 -1.60 0.62 -0.68
C LEU A 54 -0.77 0.85 0.59
N ALA A 55 -1.34 0.62 1.77
CA ALA A 55 -0.66 0.72 3.06
C ALA A 55 0.47 -0.30 3.20
N PHE A 56 0.26 -1.53 2.73
CA PHE A 56 1.33 -2.53 2.69
C PHE A 56 2.39 -2.19 1.64
N ALA A 57 1.99 -1.66 0.48
CA ALA A 57 2.91 -1.26 -0.57
C ALA A 57 3.89 -0.18 -0.09
N ILE A 58 3.40 0.87 0.58
CA ILE A 58 4.26 1.93 1.12
C ILE A 58 5.22 1.40 2.19
N GLU A 59 4.77 0.56 3.11
CA GLU A 59 5.67 -0.02 4.11
C GLU A 59 6.73 -0.92 3.49
N ALA A 60 6.35 -1.77 2.54
CA ALA A 60 7.29 -2.63 1.83
C ALA A 60 8.29 -1.82 0.98
N LYS A 61 7.86 -0.70 0.38
CA LYS A 61 8.75 0.21 -0.36
C LYS A 61 9.73 0.93 0.56
N ILE A 62 9.25 1.42 1.71
CA ILE A 62 10.09 2.04 2.74
C ILE A 62 11.12 1.04 3.28
N ASN A 63 10.73 -0.21 3.52
CA ASN A 63 11.67 -1.26 3.93
C ASN A 63 12.73 -1.53 2.86
N PHE A 64 12.33 -1.63 1.60
CA PHE A 64 13.26 -1.84 0.48
C PHE A 64 14.26 -0.68 0.32
N ILE A 65 13.77 0.56 0.34
CA ILE A 65 14.64 1.74 0.20
C ILE A 65 15.49 1.93 1.44
N GLY A 66 14.94 1.72 2.63
CA GLY A 66 15.69 1.79 3.88
C GLY A 66 16.89 0.85 3.89
N GLU A 67 16.69 -0.41 3.47
CA GLU A 67 17.78 -1.39 3.33
C GLU A 67 18.89 -0.93 2.37
N LYS A 68 18.54 -0.15 1.34
CA LYS A 68 19.47 0.27 0.28
C LYS A 68 20.15 1.62 0.53
N CYS A 69 19.46 2.54 1.19
CA CYS A 69 19.84 3.95 1.25
C CYS A 69 20.10 4.45 2.68
N VAL A 70 19.74 3.70 3.72
CA VAL A 70 19.88 4.13 5.11
C VAL A 70 20.89 3.25 5.84
N GLU A 71 22.00 3.86 6.26
CA GLU A 71 23.01 3.17 7.08
C GLU A 71 22.43 2.70 8.42
N GLY A 72 22.74 1.47 8.83
CA GLY A 72 22.24 0.89 10.07
C GLY A 72 20.73 0.67 10.08
N TRP A 73 20.12 0.38 8.92
CA TRP A 73 18.69 0.13 8.80
C TRP A 73 18.19 -0.96 9.74
N ILE A 74 17.10 -0.67 10.47
CA ILE A 74 16.42 -1.61 11.37
C ILE A 74 14.98 -1.77 10.90
N GLU A 75 14.70 -2.88 10.22
CA GLU A 75 13.42 -3.18 9.56
C GLU A 75 12.22 -3.21 10.54
N ARG A 76 12.45 -3.66 11.78
CA ARG A 76 11.40 -3.82 12.80
C ARG A 76 11.04 -2.53 13.54
N LYS A 77 11.58 -1.38 13.15
CA LYS A 77 11.21 -0.09 13.76
C LYS A 77 9.75 0.27 13.47
N PRO A 78 9.11 1.08 14.33
CA PRO A 78 7.78 1.63 14.05
C PRO A 78 7.74 2.32 12.68
N PHE A 79 6.65 2.13 11.93
CA PHE A 79 6.52 2.64 10.56
C PHE A 79 6.82 4.13 10.43
N ARG A 80 6.32 4.97 11.36
CA ARG A 80 6.55 6.42 11.32
C ARG A 80 8.02 6.80 11.52
N GLU A 81 8.78 6.02 12.27
CA GLU A 81 10.23 6.23 12.43
C GLU A 81 10.97 5.83 11.16
N LYS A 82 10.64 4.65 10.60
CA LYS A 82 11.17 4.16 9.31
C LYS A 82 10.97 5.19 8.20
N LEU A 83 9.75 5.71 8.08
CA LEU A 83 9.40 6.75 7.12
C LEU A 83 10.27 8.01 7.29
N LYS A 84 10.39 8.52 8.52
CA LYS A 84 11.23 9.70 8.80
C LYS A 84 12.70 9.46 8.45
N GLN A 85 13.24 8.29 8.75
CA GLN A 85 14.64 7.95 8.43
C GLN A 85 14.87 7.91 6.92
N VAL A 86 13.99 7.25 6.17
CA VAL A 86 14.08 7.20 4.70
C VAL A 86 13.92 8.59 4.09
N CYS A 87 12.89 9.34 4.47
CA CYS A 87 12.68 10.69 3.92
C CYS A 87 13.84 11.63 4.27
N LYS A 88 14.45 11.51 5.46
CA LYS A 88 15.65 12.27 5.81
C LYS A 88 16.83 11.90 4.93
N ALA A 89 17.06 10.61 4.69
CA ALA A 89 18.16 10.14 3.84
C ALA A 89 18.00 10.54 2.37
N LEU A 90 16.76 10.69 1.90
CA LEU A 90 16.43 11.08 0.53
C LEU A 90 16.08 12.57 0.36
N GLU A 91 16.22 13.37 1.42
CA GLU A 91 15.88 14.80 1.43
C GLU A 91 14.44 15.09 0.95
N ILE A 92 13.49 14.22 1.31
CA ILE A 92 12.06 14.38 0.99
C ILE A 92 11.35 15.10 2.13
N ASN A 93 10.65 16.19 1.79
CA ASN A 93 9.85 16.95 2.74
C ASN A 93 8.43 16.38 2.88
N LEU A 94 8.14 15.77 4.03
CA LEU A 94 6.80 15.21 4.31
C LEU A 94 5.73 16.25 4.64
N ASP A 95 6.11 17.50 4.97
CA ASP A 95 5.15 18.55 5.33
C ASP A 95 4.47 19.21 4.12
N GLU A 96 4.93 18.91 2.92
CA GLU A 96 4.35 19.47 1.70
C GLU A 96 2.97 18.87 1.41
N ASN A 97 2.02 19.75 1.08
CA ASN A 97 0.70 19.41 0.53
C ASN A 97 -0.12 18.41 1.37
N GLY A 98 0.14 18.27 2.67
CA GLY A 98 -0.60 17.35 3.53
C GLY A 98 -0.19 15.87 3.39
N LEU A 99 0.90 15.56 2.69
CA LEU A 99 1.35 14.19 2.42
C LEU A 99 1.56 13.37 3.70
N ARG A 100 2.17 13.96 4.74
CA ARG A 100 2.33 13.32 6.05
C ARG A 100 0.99 12.86 6.62
N GLN A 101 -0.02 13.72 6.55
CA GLN A 101 -1.36 13.44 7.08
C GLN A 101 -2.00 12.31 6.28
N THR A 102 -1.89 12.31 4.95
CA THR A 102 -2.36 11.22 4.08
C THR A 102 -1.69 9.88 4.42
N ILE A 103 -0.36 9.85 4.57
CA ILE A 103 0.38 8.63 4.93
C ILE A 103 -0.01 8.14 6.33
N TYR A 104 -0.15 9.05 7.30
CA TYR A 104 -0.50 8.68 8.68
C TYR A 104 -1.94 8.19 8.80
N LEU A 105 -2.86 8.78 8.04
CA LEU A 105 -4.24 8.34 7.92
C LEU A 105 -4.29 6.91 7.34
N LEU A 106 -3.54 6.66 6.28
CA LEU A 106 -3.44 5.34 5.66
C LEU A 106 -2.86 4.28 6.60
N ASN A 107 -1.77 4.59 7.29
CA ASN A 107 -1.18 3.69 8.28
C ASN A 107 -2.15 3.40 9.44
N THR A 108 -2.87 4.42 9.93
CA THR A 108 -3.86 4.25 10.99
C THR A 108 -5.02 3.35 10.54
N CYS A 109 -5.54 3.55 9.32
CA CYS A 109 -6.57 2.69 8.75
C CYS A 109 -6.12 1.21 8.67
N ARG A 110 -4.88 0.98 8.22
CA ARG A 110 -4.30 -0.36 8.18
C ARG A 110 -4.20 -0.99 9.57
N ASP A 111 -3.77 -0.23 10.57
CA ASP A 111 -3.65 -0.72 11.94
C ASP A 111 -5.03 -1.01 12.55
N ASP A 112 -6.03 -0.16 12.31
CA ASP A 112 -7.41 -0.37 12.76
C ASP A 112 -7.99 -1.68 12.20
N VAL A 113 -7.81 -1.91 10.89
CA VAL A 113 -8.29 -3.14 10.22
C VAL A 113 -7.51 -4.37 10.68
N ALA A 114 -6.18 -4.27 10.79
CA ALA A 114 -5.33 -5.39 11.17
C ALA A 114 -5.52 -5.83 12.64
N HIS A 115 -5.83 -4.88 13.54
CA HIS A 115 -6.03 -5.15 14.96
C HIS A 115 -7.49 -5.35 15.35
N GLY A 116 -8.46 -4.99 14.48
CA GLY A 116 -9.82 -5.52 14.44
C GLY A 116 -10.55 -5.67 15.79
N LYS A 117 -10.35 -4.75 16.73
CA LYS A 117 -10.97 -4.85 18.06
C LYS A 117 -12.45 -4.48 17.97
N PRO A 118 -13.35 -5.17 18.70
CA PRO A 118 -14.71 -4.71 18.87
C PRO A 118 -14.71 -3.29 19.43
N ILE A 119 -15.50 -2.41 18.80
CA ILE A 119 -15.70 -1.04 19.25
C ILE A 119 -17.19 -0.81 19.50
N THR A 120 -17.49 0.01 20.48
CA THR A 120 -18.83 0.57 20.69
C THR A 120 -18.73 2.06 20.42
N LEU A 121 -19.53 2.54 19.47
CA LEU A 121 -19.64 3.96 19.17
C LEU A 121 -20.93 4.49 19.79
N SER A 122 -20.84 5.65 20.42
CA SER A 122 -21.98 6.37 20.98
C SER A 122 -21.72 7.86 20.85
N ASP A 123 -22.71 8.62 20.42
CA ASP A 123 -22.71 10.07 20.46
C ASP A 123 -23.97 10.59 21.16
N THR A 124 -23.90 11.83 21.62
CA THR A 124 -25.04 12.54 22.20
C THR A 124 -24.89 13.98 21.79
N TYR A 125 -25.92 14.53 21.16
CA TYR A 125 -25.94 15.90 20.69
C TYR A 125 -27.36 16.45 20.71
N GLU A 126 -27.45 17.77 20.87
CA GLU A 126 -28.72 18.50 20.76
C GLU A 126 -28.88 18.97 19.31
N VAL A 127 -30.08 18.81 18.75
CA VAL A 127 -30.43 19.27 17.42
C VAL A 127 -31.73 20.06 17.47
N ILE A 128 -31.77 21.18 16.76
CA ILE A 128 -32.98 21.97 16.57
C ILE A 128 -33.60 21.53 15.24
N VAL A 129 -34.80 20.96 15.30
CA VAL A 129 -35.54 20.46 14.13
C VAL A 129 -36.88 21.19 14.07
N PRO A 130 -37.34 21.68 12.89
CA PRO A 130 -38.68 22.25 12.77
C PRO A 130 -39.77 21.30 13.25
N GLN A 131 -40.85 21.86 13.82
CA GLN A 131 -41.96 21.06 14.31
C GLN A 131 -42.62 20.29 13.15
N GLY A 132 -42.60 18.96 13.24
CA GLY A 132 -43.18 18.05 12.23
C GLY A 132 -42.18 17.47 11.22
N GLU A 133 -40.89 17.83 11.30
CA GLU A 133 -39.83 17.22 10.47
C GLU A 133 -39.08 16.12 11.23
N GLU A 134 -38.65 15.08 10.51
CA GLU A 134 -37.80 14.01 11.04
C GLU A 134 -36.32 14.40 11.00
N HIS A 135 -35.59 14.13 12.09
CA HIS A 135 -34.12 14.22 12.09
C HIS A 135 -33.53 12.89 11.64
N HIS A 136 -32.69 12.94 10.60
CA HIS A 136 -31.94 11.78 10.13
C HIS A 136 -30.48 11.87 10.62
N PRO A 137 -30.13 11.20 11.74
CA PRO A 137 -28.76 11.20 12.24
C PRO A 137 -27.83 10.55 11.21
N LYS A 138 -26.57 11.01 11.15
CA LYS A 138 -25.55 10.30 10.38
C LYS A 138 -25.24 8.96 11.05
N ASP A 139 -24.94 7.95 10.23
CA ASP A 139 -24.50 6.66 10.75
C ASP A 139 -23.25 6.80 11.60
N LEU A 140 -23.25 6.13 12.75
CA LEU A 140 -22.06 5.96 13.57
C LEU A 140 -21.14 4.92 12.91
N ILE A 141 -20.17 5.41 12.15
CA ILE A 141 -19.18 4.57 11.48
C ILE A 141 -17.81 4.68 12.14
N PRO A 142 -17.00 3.59 12.14
CA PRO A 142 -15.61 3.68 12.58
C PRO A 142 -14.80 4.62 11.69
N LYS A 143 -13.79 5.26 12.29
CA LYS A 143 -12.89 6.19 11.59
C LYS A 143 -12.26 5.60 10.32
N TRP A 144 -11.84 4.34 10.35
CA TRP A 144 -11.27 3.69 9.16
C TRP A 144 -12.27 3.59 8.01
N MET A 145 -13.58 3.49 8.30
CA MET A 145 -14.63 3.43 7.27
C MET A 145 -14.94 4.80 6.68
N GLU A 146 -14.70 5.90 7.41
CA GLU A 146 -14.91 7.27 6.90
C GLU A 146 -14.07 7.59 5.66
N ILE A 147 -12.92 6.93 5.50
CA ILE A 147 -12.04 7.10 4.33
C ILE A 147 -12.33 6.10 3.22
N CYS A 148 -13.14 5.07 3.49
CA CYS A 148 -13.52 4.03 2.54
C CYS A 148 -14.63 4.47 1.58
N THR A 149 -14.44 5.62 0.94
CA THR A 149 -15.27 6.08 -0.19
C THR A 149 -14.42 6.13 -1.46
N ALA A 150 -15.03 5.95 -2.63
CA ALA A 150 -14.28 5.91 -3.88
C ALA A 150 -13.49 7.20 -4.13
N LYS A 151 -14.12 8.37 -3.96
CA LYS A 151 -13.46 9.67 -4.15
C LYS A 151 -12.25 9.86 -3.22
N LYS A 152 -12.40 9.58 -1.92
CA LYS A 152 -11.29 9.71 -0.96
C LYS A 152 -10.19 8.69 -1.26
N THR A 153 -10.56 7.45 -1.56
CA THR A 153 -9.61 6.38 -1.86
C THR A 153 -8.78 6.69 -3.11
N ILE A 154 -9.40 7.19 -4.18
CA ILE A 154 -8.70 7.57 -5.42
C ILE A 154 -7.74 8.73 -5.16
N GLY A 155 -8.15 9.73 -4.35
CA GLY A 155 -7.27 10.83 -3.95
C GLY A 155 -6.06 10.35 -3.14
N ILE A 156 -6.29 9.56 -2.09
CA ILE A 156 -5.21 8.95 -1.29
C ILE A 156 -4.28 8.11 -2.17
N TYR A 157 -4.83 7.34 -3.11
CA TYR A 157 -4.03 6.55 -4.05
C TYR A 157 -3.09 7.45 -4.87
N ALA A 158 -3.59 8.56 -5.41
CA ALA A 158 -2.77 9.49 -6.20
C ALA A 158 -1.62 10.07 -5.38
N ASP A 159 -1.91 10.64 -4.21
CA ASP A 159 -0.90 11.24 -3.31
C ASP A 159 0.20 10.22 -2.95
N ILE A 160 -0.19 8.99 -2.62
CA ILE A 160 0.75 7.96 -2.21
C ILE A 160 1.53 7.43 -3.42
N ASN A 161 0.89 7.25 -4.57
CA ASN A 161 1.58 6.80 -5.78
C ASN A 161 2.67 7.79 -6.21
N ASP A 162 2.38 9.09 -6.16
CA ASP A 162 3.34 10.14 -6.47
C ASP A 162 4.50 10.12 -5.47
N PHE A 163 4.21 9.92 -4.18
CA PHE A 163 5.25 9.73 -3.17
C PHE A 163 6.10 8.47 -3.41
N LEU A 164 5.52 7.34 -3.82
CA LEU A 164 6.27 6.11 -4.13
C LEU A 164 7.19 6.29 -5.34
N GLN A 165 6.77 7.10 -6.32
CA GLN A 165 7.60 7.47 -7.47
C GLN A 165 8.76 8.36 -7.03
N GLN A 166 8.47 9.43 -6.28
CA GLN A 166 9.47 10.34 -5.73
C GLN A 166 10.53 9.61 -4.88
N LEU A 167 10.10 8.63 -4.07
CA LEU A 167 10.99 7.77 -3.30
C LEU A 167 11.99 7.02 -4.18
N LEU A 168 11.53 6.44 -5.30
CA LEU A 168 12.41 5.72 -6.22
C LEU A 168 13.37 6.69 -6.93
N GLU A 169 12.85 7.80 -7.44
CA GLU A 169 13.64 8.81 -8.13
C GLU A 169 14.76 9.38 -7.25
N LYS A 170 14.43 9.76 -6.01
CA LYS A 170 15.39 10.33 -5.06
C LYS A 170 16.37 9.31 -4.51
N SER A 171 16.03 8.01 -4.52
CA SER A 171 16.94 6.94 -4.09
C SER A 171 18.11 6.69 -5.04
N GLY A 172 18.03 7.15 -6.29
CA GLY A 172 19.01 6.84 -7.33
C GLY A 172 19.00 5.38 -7.80
N LEU A 173 18.06 4.55 -7.31
CA LEU A 173 17.89 3.16 -7.73
C LEU A 173 17.20 3.08 -9.09
N GLY A 174 17.65 2.14 -9.93
CA GLY A 174 17.02 1.91 -11.22
C GLY A 174 15.74 1.08 -11.11
N THR A 175 14.90 1.12 -12.14
CA THR A 175 13.70 0.26 -12.25
C THR A 175 14.06 -1.22 -12.12
N PHE A 176 15.23 -1.62 -12.62
CA PHE A 176 15.71 -3.00 -12.51
C PHE A 176 15.95 -3.43 -11.05
N ASP A 177 16.44 -2.53 -10.19
CA ASP A 177 16.69 -2.82 -8.78
C ASP A 177 15.38 -2.98 -7.99
N ALA A 178 14.40 -2.14 -8.36
CA ALA A 178 13.09 -2.08 -7.73
C ALA A 178 12.11 -3.15 -8.21
N THR A 179 12.36 -3.80 -9.35
CA THR A 179 11.51 -4.87 -9.89
C THR A 179 11.99 -6.26 -9.50
N SER A 180 11.07 -7.23 -9.42
CA SER A 180 11.43 -8.62 -9.17
C SER A 180 12.26 -9.16 -10.34
N ASN A 181 13.46 -9.66 -10.07
CA ASN A 181 14.43 -10.08 -11.08
C ASN A 181 15.15 -11.37 -10.67
N GLY A 182 15.94 -11.98 -11.57
CA GLY A 182 16.63 -13.23 -11.26
C GLY A 182 17.64 -13.68 -12.30
N GLU A 183 18.39 -14.72 -11.94
CA GLU A 183 19.45 -15.34 -12.73
C GLU A 183 19.18 -16.85 -12.88
N PHE A 184 19.53 -17.40 -14.03
CA PHE A 184 19.37 -18.81 -14.37
C PHE A 184 20.61 -19.31 -15.10
N GLU A 185 21.28 -20.31 -14.51
CA GLU A 185 22.49 -20.94 -15.06
C GLU A 185 22.24 -22.43 -15.24
N VAL A 186 22.61 -22.97 -16.41
CA VAL A 186 22.56 -24.40 -16.71
C VAL A 186 23.94 -24.87 -17.14
N GLY A 187 24.51 -25.77 -16.36
CA GLY A 187 25.73 -26.49 -16.72
C GLY A 187 25.42 -27.93 -17.11
N PHE A 188 26.00 -28.40 -18.21
CA PHE A 188 26.00 -29.83 -18.52
C PHE A 188 26.87 -30.58 -17.51
N VAL A 189 26.43 -31.77 -17.10
CA VAL A 189 27.21 -32.65 -16.22
C VAL A 189 27.66 -33.88 -17.00
N GLU A 190 26.72 -34.71 -17.47
CA GLU A 190 27.03 -35.97 -18.16
C GLU A 190 25.83 -36.49 -18.97
N ASN A 191 26.09 -37.38 -19.92
CA ASN A 191 25.06 -38.22 -20.53
C ASN A 191 24.73 -39.35 -19.55
N VAL A 192 23.45 -39.70 -19.45
CA VAL A 192 22.95 -40.80 -18.65
C VAL A 192 22.53 -41.90 -19.62
N GLU A 193 23.23 -43.04 -19.58
CA GLU A 193 22.87 -44.22 -20.35
C GLU A 193 21.48 -44.75 -19.93
N SER A 194 20.79 -45.35 -20.89
CA SER A 194 19.35 -45.68 -20.77
C SER A 194 19.10 -46.82 -19.80
#